data_AF-A0A9D2BN78-F1
#
_entry.id   AF-A0A9D2BN78-F1
#
_cell.length_a   1.000
_cell.length_b   1.000
_cell.length_c   1.000
_cell.angle_alpha   90.00
_cell.angle_beta   90.00
_cell.angle_gamma   90.00
#
_symmetry.space_group_name_H-M   'P 1'
#
loop_
_entity.id
_entity.type
_entity.pdbx_description
1 polymer ?
#
loop_
_entity_poly.entity_id
_entity_poly.type
_entity_poly.pdbx_seq_one_letter_code
_entity_poly.pdbx_strand_id
1 'polypeptide(L)'
;DALKNLGIKTLDKKGASRLELLDQVEHGTIIITAHGVDEKVIKKAKEKKLEVIDATCLDVIKTHDLIKEYLAKDYEVLYVGKNGHPESEGSLGIDPKHIHLIEQNLDIDKLDPNKNYVITNQTTMSLYDVYQICNYAKEKLPNLTIAKETCQATTIRQEAIAKIPQEVDIVFIVGDPHSNNTKKLANIAKEKSLKETYMIESVHDIDIELLKNKKIAAVSSGASTPTYLTNQVIEYLNQFDYQDHNTYQKPELDMSKII
;
A
#
# COMPACT_ATOMS: atom_id res chain seq x y z
N ASP A 1 19.18 -17.79 -9.49
CA ASP A 1 19.69 -19.17 -9.46
C ASP A 1 18.63 -20.27 -9.42
N ALA A 2 17.59 -20.20 -8.59
CA ALA A 2 16.55 -21.24 -8.52
C ALA A 2 15.83 -21.53 -9.86
N LEU A 3 15.39 -20.50 -10.59
CA LEU A 3 14.69 -20.66 -11.88
C LEU A 3 15.59 -21.24 -12.98
N LYS A 4 16.86 -20.82 -13.01
CA LYS A 4 17.85 -21.31 -13.97
C LYS A 4 18.12 -22.81 -13.80
N ASN A 5 18.13 -23.30 -12.56
CA ASN A 5 18.28 -24.72 -12.24
C ASN A 5 17.06 -25.56 -12.68
N LEU A 6 15.88 -24.94 -12.83
CA LEU A 6 14.68 -25.56 -13.38
C LEU A 6 14.59 -25.42 -14.92
N GLY A 7 15.64 -24.91 -15.58
CA GLY A 7 15.64 -24.67 -17.02
C GLY A 7 14.84 -23.44 -17.46
N ILE A 8 14.31 -22.65 -16.52
CA ILE A 8 13.55 -21.43 -16.79
C ILE A 8 14.53 -20.28 -17.03
N LYS A 9 14.41 -19.63 -18.19
CA LYS A 9 15.21 -18.46 -18.56
C LYS A 9 14.44 -17.18 -18.27
N THR A 10 14.94 -16.36 -17.36
CA THR A 10 14.42 -15.01 -17.16
C THR A 10 14.82 -14.13 -18.33
N LEU A 11 13.84 -13.54 -19.00
CA LEU A 11 14.05 -12.51 -20.01
C LEU A 11 14.09 -11.16 -19.30
N ASP A 12 15.30 -10.63 -19.12
CA ASP A 12 15.51 -9.31 -18.55
C ASP A 12 16.72 -8.66 -19.22
N LYS A 13 16.55 -7.42 -19.66
CA LYS A 13 17.60 -6.60 -20.26
C LYS A 13 17.26 -5.15 -19.95
N LYS A 14 18.12 -4.49 -19.19
CA LYS A 14 17.94 -3.09 -18.80
C LYS A 14 17.67 -2.22 -20.03
N GLY A 15 16.55 -1.49 -20.01
CA GLY A 15 16.13 -0.59 -21.08
C GLY A 15 15.46 -1.27 -22.29
N ALA A 16 15.33 -2.59 -22.31
CA ALA A 16 14.54 -3.28 -23.32
C ALA A 16 13.09 -3.42 -22.85
N SER A 17 12.15 -3.09 -23.73
CA SER A 17 10.73 -3.33 -23.53
C SER A 17 10.43 -4.84 -23.51
N ARG A 18 9.30 -5.22 -22.90
CA ARG A 18 8.81 -6.62 -22.94
C ARG A 18 8.60 -7.12 -24.37
N LEU A 19 8.25 -6.23 -25.30
CA LEU A 19 8.10 -6.56 -26.72
C LEU A 19 9.44 -6.93 -27.36
N GLU A 20 10.52 -6.19 -27.08
CA GLU A 20 11.86 -6.47 -27.60
C GLU A 20 12.47 -7.73 -26.95
N LEU A 21 12.18 -7.96 -25.67
CA LEU A 21 12.59 -9.19 -24.99
C LEU A 21 11.95 -10.42 -25.63
N LEU A 22 10.68 -10.31 -26.03
CA LEU A 22 9.95 -11.39 -26.69
C LEU A 22 10.48 -11.71 -28.10
N ASP A 23 11.17 -10.77 -28.76
CA ASP A 23 11.81 -11.05 -30.06
C ASP A 23 12.91 -12.09 -29.99
N GLN A 24 13.52 -12.26 -28.82
CA GLN A 24 14.58 -13.24 -28.56
C GLN A 24 14.06 -14.68 -28.39
N VAL A 25 12.73 -14.87 -28.37
CA VAL A 25 12.08 -16.17 -28.21
C VAL A 25 11.54 -16.63 -29.55
N GLU A 26 12.04 -17.76 -30.06
CA GLU A 26 11.59 -18.31 -31.34
C GLU A 26 10.48 -19.36 -31.18
N HIS A 27 10.52 -20.16 -30.12
CA HIS A 27 9.56 -21.25 -29.85
C HIS A 27 9.51 -21.56 -28.35
N GLY A 28 8.45 -22.25 -27.92
CA GLY A 28 8.25 -22.73 -26.56
C GLY A 28 7.16 -21.98 -25.78
N THR A 29 7.26 -22.07 -24.45
CA THR A 29 6.29 -21.50 -23.50
C THR A 29 6.86 -20.25 -22.84
N ILE A 30 6.08 -19.17 -22.81
CA ILE A 30 6.36 -17.97 -22.03
C ILE A 30 5.46 -17.94 -20.80
N ILE A 31 6.04 -17.51 -19.67
CA ILE A 31 5.31 -17.33 -18.41
C ILE A 31 5.27 -15.84 -18.11
N ILE A 32 4.06 -15.27 -18.03
CA ILE A 32 3.85 -13.90 -17.60
C ILE A 32 3.95 -13.86 -16.08
N THR A 33 4.73 -12.93 -15.54
CA THR A 33 4.93 -12.81 -14.09
C THR A 33 3.70 -12.24 -13.39
N ALA A 34 3.64 -12.38 -12.07
CA ALA A 34 2.54 -11.86 -11.23
C ALA A 34 2.20 -10.37 -11.42
N HIS A 35 3.15 -9.56 -11.88
CA HIS A 35 2.94 -8.13 -12.17
C HIS A 35 2.15 -7.85 -13.45
N GLY A 36 1.90 -8.87 -14.27
CA GLY A 36 1.25 -8.70 -15.58
C GLY A 36 2.15 -8.08 -16.65
N VAL A 37 1.57 -7.91 -17.84
CA VAL A 37 2.17 -7.25 -19.00
C VAL A 37 1.10 -6.53 -19.83
N ASP A 38 1.52 -5.59 -20.69
CA ASP A 38 0.66 -4.98 -21.72
C ASP A 38 0.06 -6.08 -22.64
N GLU A 39 -1.22 -5.96 -23.00
CA GLU A 39 -1.92 -6.87 -23.92
C GLU A 39 -1.19 -7.07 -25.26
N LYS A 40 -0.47 -6.05 -25.75
CA LYS A 40 0.36 -6.14 -26.96
C LYS A 40 1.43 -7.22 -26.84
N VAL A 41 1.96 -7.46 -25.64
CA VAL A 41 2.95 -8.52 -25.39
C VAL A 41 2.29 -9.89 -25.55
N ILE A 42 1.10 -10.07 -24.98
CA ILE A 42 0.32 -11.31 -25.10
C ILE A 42 -0.06 -11.56 -26.57
N LYS A 43 -0.51 -10.52 -27.28
CA LYS A 43 -0.86 -10.59 -28.70
C LYS A 43 0.34 -11.00 -29.55
N LYS A 44 1.49 -10.35 -29.37
CA LYS A 44 2.74 -10.67 -30.09
C LYS A 44 3.19 -12.11 -29.80
N ALA A 45 3.04 -12.59 -28.57
CA ALA A 45 3.39 -13.97 -28.22
C ALA A 45 2.52 -14.99 -28.95
N LYS A 46 1.21 -14.74 -29.01
CA LYS A 46 0.26 -15.56 -29.78
C LYS A 46 0.55 -15.53 -31.28
N GLU A 47 0.88 -14.36 -31.84
CA GLU A 47 1.28 -14.21 -33.25
C GLU A 47 2.56 -15.00 -33.56
N LYS A 48 3.50 -15.07 -32.62
CA LYS A 48 4.71 -15.91 -32.70
C LYS A 48 4.45 -17.40 -32.43
N LYS A 49 3.18 -17.80 -32.21
CA LYS A 49 2.78 -19.18 -31.88
C LYS A 49 3.46 -19.73 -30.61
N LEU A 50 3.80 -18.85 -29.66
CA LEU A 50 4.30 -19.24 -28.36
C LEU A 50 3.13 -19.68 -27.47
N GLU A 51 3.36 -20.69 -26.63
CA GLU A 51 2.42 -21.04 -25.57
C GLU A 51 2.52 -19.97 -24.46
N VAL A 52 1.39 -19.45 -23.99
CA VAL A 52 1.37 -18.37 -22.99
C VAL A 52 0.71 -18.90 -21.72
N ILE A 53 1.49 -18.95 -20.64
CA ILE A 53 0.98 -19.17 -19.29
C ILE A 53 0.91 -17.82 -18.59
N ASP A 54 -0.30 -17.35 -18.33
CA ASP A 54 -0.51 -16.09 -17.61
C ASP A 54 -0.60 -16.35 -16.11
N ALA A 55 0.47 -16.00 -15.38
CA ALA A 55 0.53 -16.10 -13.93
C ALA A 55 0.36 -14.72 -13.26
N THR A 56 -0.30 -13.77 -13.92
CA THR A 56 -0.64 -12.46 -13.34
C THR A 56 -1.46 -12.63 -12.07
N CYS A 57 -1.14 -11.85 -11.04
CA CYS A 57 -1.88 -11.83 -9.79
C CYS A 57 -3.33 -11.39 -10.03
N LEU A 58 -4.30 -12.05 -9.38
CA LEU A 58 -5.72 -11.71 -9.50
C LEU A 58 -6.02 -10.25 -9.13
N ASP A 59 -5.28 -9.67 -8.20
CA ASP A 59 -5.49 -8.27 -7.81
C ASP A 59 -4.99 -7.30 -8.88
N VAL A 60 -3.91 -7.64 -9.59
CA VAL A 60 -3.45 -6.87 -10.76
C VAL A 60 -4.47 -6.95 -11.89
N ILE A 61 -5.04 -8.13 -12.14
CA ILE A 61 -6.12 -8.31 -13.13
C ILE A 61 -7.32 -7.43 -12.79
N LYS A 62 -7.76 -7.41 -11.52
CA LYS A 62 -8.85 -6.53 -11.08
C LYS A 62 -8.54 -5.06 -11.32
N THR A 63 -7.32 -4.61 -11.04
CA THR A 63 -6.89 -3.24 -11.33
C THR A 63 -6.97 -2.95 -12.82
N HIS A 64 -6.49 -3.86 -13.68
CA HIS A 64 -6.60 -3.69 -15.14
C HIS A 64 -8.05 -3.63 -15.63
N ASP A 65 -8.92 -4.49 -15.11
CA ASP A 65 -10.33 -4.52 -15.46
C ASP A 65 -11.05 -3.24 -15.02
N LEU A 66 -10.73 -2.74 -13.83
CA LEU A 66 -11.25 -1.45 -13.34
C LEU A 66 -10.80 -0.29 -14.22
N ILE A 67 -9.51 -0.24 -14.58
CA ILE A 67 -8.98 0.78 -15.51
C ILE A 67 -9.78 0.78 -16.81
N LYS A 68 -9.97 -0.39 -17.43
CA LYS A 68 -10.74 -0.54 -18.67
C LYS A 68 -12.20 -0.12 -18.51
N GLU A 69 -12.83 -0.45 -17.39
CA GLU A 69 -14.22 -0.08 -17.09
C GLU A 69 -14.39 1.45 -17.04
N TYR A 70 -13.48 2.17 -16.40
CA TYR A 70 -13.56 3.63 -16.30
C TYR A 70 -13.17 4.33 -17.60
N LEU A 71 -12.16 3.83 -18.32
CA LEU A 71 -11.83 4.33 -19.66
C LEU A 71 -13.04 4.22 -20.60
N ALA A 72 -13.80 3.12 -20.54
CA ALA A 72 -15.02 2.94 -21.32
C ALA A 72 -16.16 3.92 -20.94
N LYS A 73 -16.06 4.57 -19.78
CA LYS A 73 -16.98 5.61 -19.29
C LYS A 73 -16.47 7.03 -19.55
N ASP A 74 -15.42 7.20 -20.36
CA ASP A 74 -14.79 8.49 -20.67
C ASP A 74 -14.15 9.17 -19.44
N TYR A 75 -13.62 8.36 -18.51
CA TYR A 75 -12.80 8.83 -17.41
C TYR A 75 -11.33 8.77 -17.78
N GLU A 76 -10.57 9.74 -17.32
CA GLU A 76 -9.11 9.66 -17.22
C GLU A 76 -8.74 8.86 -15.97
N VAL A 77 -7.62 8.14 -16.02
CA VAL A 77 -7.16 7.29 -14.91
C VAL A 77 -5.92 7.90 -14.28
N LEU A 78 -5.96 8.12 -12.97
CA LEU A 78 -4.80 8.47 -12.17
C LEU A 78 -4.26 7.18 -11.56
N TYR A 79 -3.12 6.72 -12.07
CA TYR A 79 -2.49 5.50 -11.59
C TYR A 79 -1.34 5.85 -10.64
N VAL A 80 -1.57 5.66 -9.34
CA VAL A 80 -0.56 5.91 -8.31
C VAL A 80 0.42 4.73 -8.27
N GLY A 81 1.66 4.96 -8.68
CA GLY A 81 2.64 3.89 -8.82
C GLY A 81 4.06 4.40 -8.92
N LYS A 82 5.00 3.51 -9.24
CA LYS A 82 6.39 3.88 -9.51
C LYS A 82 6.73 3.74 -10.99
N ASN A 83 7.44 4.73 -11.53
CA ASN A 83 7.92 4.68 -12.90
C ASN A 83 8.89 3.49 -13.09
N GLY A 84 8.75 2.78 -14.20
CA GLY A 84 9.57 1.60 -14.52
C GLY A 84 9.27 0.34 -13.70
N HIS A 85 8.28 0.36 -12.80
CA HIS A 85 7.80 -0.86 -12.15
C HIS A 85 6.97 -1.69 -13.14
N PRO A 86 7.18 -3.01 -13.29
CA PRO A 86 6.47 -3.82 -14.29
C PRO A 86 4.94 -3.73 -14.23
N GLU A 87 4.38 -3.63 -13.03
CA GLU A 87 2.93 -3.48 -12.83
C GLU A 87 2.41 -2.10 -13.30
N SER A 88 3.19 -1.04 -13.05
CA SER A 88 2.90 0.30 -13.56
C SER A 88 2.98 0.33 -15.08
N GLU A 89 4.01 -0.28 -15.66
CA GLU A 89 4.16 -0.39 -17.11
C GLU A 89 3.00 -1.15 -17.75
N GLY A 90 2.55 -2.24 -17.11
CA GLY A 90 1.38 -3.01 -17.54
C GLY A 90 0.11 -2.17 -17.54
N SER A 91 -0.15 -1.44 -16.46
CA SER A 91 -1.33 -0.58 -16.32
C SER A 91 -1.31 0.60 -17.29
N LEU A 92 -0.19 1.32 -17.39
CA LEU A 92 -0.01 2.46 -18.31
C LEU A 92 -0.11 2.02 -19.78
N GLY A 93 0.30 0.78 -20.10
CA GLY A 93 0.24 0.23 -21.46
C GLY A 93 -1.17 0.05 -22.01
N ILE A 94 -2.19 -0.03 -21.14
CA ILE A 94 -3.60 -0.22 -21.52
C ILE A 94 -4.09 0.96 -22.37
N ASP A 95 -3.90 2.19 -21.89
CA ASP A 95 -4.16 3.41 -22.66
C ASP A 95 -3.22 4.55 -22.21
N PRO A 96 -2.03 4.67 -22.82
CA PRO A 96 -1.05 5.69 -22.44
C PRO A 96 -1.52 7.15 -22.64
N LYS A 97 -2.63 7.38 -23.35
CA LYS A 97 -3.16 8.73 -23.57
C LYS A 97 -4.07 9.20 -22.44
N HIS A 98 -4.77 8.26 -21.81
CA HIS A 98 -5.80 8.55 -20.81
C HIS A 98 -5.45 8.04 -19.41
N ILE A 99 -4.27 7.42 -19.24
CA ILE A 99 -3.75 6.97 -17.95
C ILE A 99 -2.52 7.80 -17.59
N HIS A 100 -2.60 8.47 -16.43
CA HIS A 100 -1.57 9.35 -15.90
C HIS A 100 -0.86 8.66 -14.74
N LEU A 101 0.46 8.48 -14.85
CA LEU A 101 1.27 8.01 -13.72
C LEU A 101 1.40 9.12 -12.68
N ILE A 102 1.03 8.83 -11.44
CA ILE A 102 1.15 9.75 -10.30
C ILE A 102 2.15 9.18 -9.30
N GLU A 103 3.31 9.81 -9.17
CA GLU A 103 4.31 9.42 -8.17
C GLU A 103 4.28 10.33 -6.95
N GLN A 104 3.77 11.56 -7.12
CA GLN A 104 3.73 12.62 -6.10
C GLN A 104 2.59 13.62 -6.37
N ASN A 105 2.28 14.44 -5.37
CA ASN A 105 1.22 15.47 -5.46
C ASN A 105 1.42 16.44 -6.64
N LEU A 106 2.65 16.80 -6.97
CA LEU A 106 2.96 17.74 -8.06
C LEU A 106 2.54 17.20 -9.44
N ASP A 107 2.37 15.89 -9.60
CA ASP A 107 1.88 15.33 -10.86
C ASP A 107 0.40 15.63 -11.08
N ILE A 108 -0.36 15.78 -10.00
CA ILE A 108 -1.79 16.15 -10.05
C ILE A 108 -1.98 17.61 -10.49
N ASP A 109 -1.06 18.49 -10.11
CA ASP A 109 -1.15 19.93 -10.45
C ASP A 109 -1.08 20.21 -11.97
N LYS A 110 -0.63 19.23 -12.76
CA LYS A 110 -0.51 19.32 -14.22
C LYS A 110 -1.80 18.92 -14.94
N LEU A 111 -2.78 18.39 -14.23
CA LEU A 111 -4.00 17.80 -14.79
C LEU A 111 -5.08 18.86 -15.01
N ASP A 112 -5.96 18.61 -16.00
CA ASP A 112 -7.12 19.46 -16.26
C ASP A 112 -8.21 19.18 -15.21
N PRO A 113 -8.57 20.12 -14.32
CA PRO A 113 -9.55 19.89 -13.27
C PRO A 113 -10.99 19.71 -13.77
N ASN A 114 -11.26 19.98 -15.05
CA ASN A 114 -12.62 19.86 -15.61
C ASN A 114 -12.96 18.44 -16.08
N LYS A 115 -11.97 17.54 -16.20
CA LYS A 115 -12.19 16.16 -16.62
C LYS A 115 -12.68 15.27 -15.47
N ASN A 116 -13.28 14.14 -15.82
CA ASN A 116 -13.65 13.09 -14.88
C ASN A 116 -12.44 12.17 -14.65
N TYR A 117 -12.07 11.97 -13.38
CA TYR A 117 -10.93 11.12 -13.02
C TYR A 117 -11.39 9.95 -12.15
N VAL A 118 -10.77 8.80 -12.36
CA VAL A 118 -10.70 7.73 -11.36
C VAL A 118 -9.27 7.59 -10.88
N ILE A 119 -9.05 7.44 -9.58
CA ILE A 119 -7.73 7.14 -9.02
C ILE A 119 -7.67 5.69 -8.57
N THR A 120 -6.63 4.99 -9.03
CA THR A 120 -6.23 3.66 -8.56
C THR A 120 -4.72 3.59 -8.31
N ASN A 121 -4.19 2.44 -7.87
CA ASN A 121 -2.77 2.32 -7.54
C ASN A 121 -2.18 0.94 -7.86
N GLN A 122 -0.85 0.92 -7.96
CA GLN A 122 -0.05 -0.28 -7.92
C GLN A 122 -0.26 -1.01 -6.57
N THR A 123 -0.53 -2.30 -6.62
CA THR A 123 -0.92 -3.17 -5.50
C THR A 123 0.08 -3.17 -4.35
N THR A 124 1.38 -2.96 -4.64
CA THR A 124 2.44 -2.93 -3.64
C THR A 124 2.77 -1.53 -3.10
N MET A 125 1.98 -0.50 -3.45
CA MET A 125 2.23 0.85 -2.95
C MET A 125 2.04 0.97 -1.45
N SER A 126 2.82 1.86 -0.83
CA SER A 126 2.56 2.32 0.54
C SER A 126 1.16 2.90 0.60
N LEU A 127 0.30 2.27 1.40
CA LEU A 127 -1.08 2.72 1.53
C LEU A 127 -1.19 4.13 2.13
N TYR A 128 -0.17 4.59 2.85
CA TYR A 128 -0.07 5.96 3.32
C TYR A 128 0.17 6.95 2.18
N ASP A 129 1.14 6.66 1.31
CA ASP A 129 1.48 7.53 0.19
C ASP A 129 0.28 7.65 -0.75
N VAL A 130 -0.39 6.52 -1.03
CA VAL A 130 -1.63 6.50 -1.83
C VAL A 130 -2.73 7.34 -1.17
N TYR A 131 -2.88 7.28 0.17
CA TYR A 131 -3.85 8.10 0.89
C TYR A 131 -3.55 9.60 0.78
N GLN A 132 -2.29 10.00 0.93
CA GLN A 132 -1.88 11.41 0.79
C GLN A 132 -2.17 11.94 -0.61
N ILE A 133 -1.80 11.18 -1.64
CA ILE A 133 -2.07 11.51 -3.04
C ILE A 133 -3.58 11.57 -3.29
N CYS A 134 -4.36 10.61 -2.77
CA CYS A 134 -5.81 10.62 -2.89
C CYS A 134 -6.46 11.86 -2.27
N ASN A 135 -6.02 12.27 -1.08
CA ASN A 135 -6.55 13.47 -0.43
C ASN A 135 -6.20 14.73 -1.20
N TYR A 136 -4.94 14.84 -1.64
CA TYR A 136 -4.51 15.96 -2.46
C TYR A 136 -5.30 16.03 -3.79
N ALA A 137 -5.51 14.88 -4.43
CA ALA A 137 -6.31 14.77 -5.64
C ALA A 137 -7.76 15.24 -5.42
N LYS A 138 -8.40 14.87 -4.30
CA LYS A 138 -9.76 15.33 -3.97
C LYS A 138 -9.86 16.84 -3.84
N GLU A 139 -8.82 17.49 -3.29
CA GLU A 139 -8.81 18.95 -3.13
C GLU A 139 -8.63 19.67 -4.47
N LYS A 140 -7.92 19.04 -5.42
CA LYS A 140 -7.58 19.65 -6.72
C LYS A 140 -8.55 19.32 -7.85
N LEU A 141 -9.16 18.14 -7.82
CA LEU A 141 -9.96 17.58 -8.90
C LEU A 141 -11.42 17.39 -8.44
N PRO A 142 -12.32 18.32 -8.79
CA PRO A 142 -13.72 18.28 -8.37
C PRO A 142 -14.46 16.99 -8.78
N ASN A 143 -14.14 16.44 -9.94
CA ASN A 143 -14.78 15.26 -10.51
C ASN A 143 -13.91 14.00 -10.34
N LEU A 144 -13.44 13.74 -9.11
CA LEU A 144 -12.61 12.58 -8.78
C LEU A 144 -13.42 11.45 -8.14
N THR A 145 -13.28 10.24 -8.69
CA THR A 145 -13.72 8.98 -8.08
C THR A 145 -12.52 8.22 -7.54
N ILE A 146 -12.61 7.70 -6.31
CA ILE A 146 -11.57 6.82 -5.75
C ILE A 146 -12.02 5.37 -5.93
N ALA A 147 -11.21 4.57 -6.62
CA ALA A 147 -11.50 3.16 -6.80
C ALA A 147 -11.44 2.41 -5.46
N LYS A 148 -12.23 1.34 -5.35
CA LYS A 148 -12.53 0.69 -4.06
C LYS A 148 -11.31 0.00 -3.45
N GLU A 149 -10.40 -0.47 -4.29
CA GLU A 149 -9.16 -1.14 -3.94
C GLU A 149 -8.06 -0.18 -3.48
N THR A 150 -8.20 1.12 -3.76
CA THR A 150 -7.10 2.08 -3.72
C THR A 150 -6.77 2.63 -2.34
N CYS A 151 -7.70 2.51 -1.39
CA CYS A 151 -7.57 3.15 -0.09
C CYS A 151 -8.07 2.26 1.06
N GLN A 152 -7.57 1.02 1.13
CA GLN A 152 -8.04 0.08 2.15
C GLN A 152 -7.24 0.11 3.46
N ALA A 153 -6.04 0.70 3.53
CA ALA A 153 -5.28 0.79 4.79
C ALA A 153 -6.08 1.40 5.93
N THR A 154 -6.70 2.54 5.64
CA THR A 154 -7.40 3.34 6.61
C THR A 154 -8.66 2.60 7.04
N THR A 155 -9.42 2.05 6.09
CA THR A 155 -10.61 1.24 6.37
C THR A 155 -10.28 0.00 7.19
N ILE A 156 -9.26 -0.77 6.80
CA ILE A 156 -8.83 -1.98 7.53
C ILE A 156 -8.41 -1.64 8.96
N ARG A 157 -7.58 -0.60 9.16
CA ARG A 157 -7.16 -0.18 10.50
C ARG A 157 -8.32 0.33 11.33
N GLN A 158 -9.23 1.11 10.73
CA GLN A 158 -10.42 1.60 11.41
C GLN A 158 -11.39 0.48 11.79
N GLU A 159 -11.56 -0.52 10.94
CA GLU A 159 -12.37 -1.71 11.22
C GLU A 159 -11.73 -2.59 12.30
N ALA A 160 -10.42 -2.81 12.24
CA ALA A 160 -9.68 -3.56 13.25
C ALA A 160 -9.79 -2.88 14.62
N ILE A 161 -9.60 -1.55 14.66
CA ILE A 161 -9.77 -0.76 15.89
C ILE A 161 -11.22 -0.72 16.37
N ALA A 162 -12.20 -0.66 15.47
CA ALA A 162 -13.61 -0.70 15.84
C ALA A 162 -14.05 -2.05 16.41
N LYS A 163 -13.32 -3.13 16.11
CA LYS A 163 -13.61 -4.51 16.55
C LYS A 163 -12.62 -4.99 17.62
N ILE A 164 -12.01 -4.09 18.37
CA ILE A 164 -11.11 -4.45 19.48
C ILE A 164 -11.83 -5.40 20.47
N PRO A 165 -11.23 -6.54 20.83
CA PRO A 165 -11.80 -7.47 21.79
C PRO A 165 -12.11 -6.84 23.16
N GLN A 166 -13.16 -7.32 23.83
CA GLN A 166 -13.55 -6.80 25.15
C GLN A 166 -12.50 -7.05 26.23
N GLU A 167 -11.65 -8.05 26.08
CA GLU A 167 -10.54 -8.39 27.00
C GLU A 167 -9.37 -7.40 26.95
N VAL A 168 -9.31 -6.51 25.94
CA VAL A 168 -8.27 -5.48 25.86
C VAL A 168 -8.48 -4.44 26.95
N ASP A 169 -7.45 -4.19 27.77
CA ASP A 169 -7.51 -3.26 28.89
C ASP A 169 -7.08 -1.83 28.52
N ILE A 170 -6.25 -1.70 27.48
CA ILE A 170 -5.64 -0.44 27.04
C ILE A 170 -5.32 -0.48 25.53
N VAL A 171 -5.42 0.66 24.87
CA VAL A 171 -5.14 0.81 23.43
C VAL A 171 -4.08 1.88 23.22
N PHE A 172 -3.05 1.56 22.45
CA PHE A 172 -2.03 2.50 21.99
C PHE A 172 -2.16 2.72 20.48
N ILE A 173 -2.34 3.98 20.08
CA ILE A 173 -2.30 4.41 18.68
C ILE A 173 -1.00 5.16 18.44
N VAL A 174 -0.06 4.53 17.75
CA VAL A 174 1.27 5.08 17.48
C VAL A 174 1.25 6.01 16.27
N GLY A 175 1.69 7.25 16.42
CA GLY A 175 1.86 8.18 15.32
C GLY A 175 1.76 9.64 15.72
N ASP A 176 2.10 10.50 14.75
CA ASP A 176 2.09 11.95 14.90
C ASP A 176 0.72 12.45 15.44
N PRO A 177 0.69 13.18 16.56
CA PRO A 177 -0.53 13.71 17.16
C PRO A 177 -1.26 14.71 16.27
N HIS A 178 -0.61 15.29 15.26
CA HIS A 178 -1.21 16.16 14.26
C HIS A 178 -1.83 15.39 13.08
N SER A 179 -1.45 14.13 12.85
CA SER A 179 -1.97 13.30 11.76
C SER A 179 -3.48 13.04 11.90
N ASN A 180 -4.25 13.47 10.90
CA ASN A 180 -5.70 13.24 10.85
C ASN A 180 -6.05 11.74 10.91
N ASN A 181 -5.21 10.88 10.32
CA ASN A 181 -5.45 9.44 10.37
C ASN A 181 -5.22 8.87 11.77
N THR A 182 -4.13 9.28 12.44
CA THR A 182 -3.84 8.88 13.82
C THR A 182 -4.94 9.33 14.77
N LYS A 183 -5.37 10.60 14.68
CA LYS A 183 -6.50 11.14 15.45
C LYS A 183 -7.79 10.36 15.19
N LYS A 184 -8.07 10.02 13.92
CA LYS A 184 -9.30 9.30 13.56
C LYS A 184 -9.32 7.88 14.15
N LEU A 185 -8.18 7.17 14.10
CA LEU A 185 -8.05 5.85 14.74
C LEU A 185 -8.23 5.94 16.25
N ALA A 186 -7.58 6.92 16.90
CA ALA A 186 -7.74 7.14 18.34
C ALA A 186 -9.19 7.46 18.73
N ASN A 187 -9.89 8.28 17.95
CA ASN A 187 -11.30 8.58 18.20
C ASN A 187 -12.18 7.34 18.03
N ILE A 188 -11.94 6.50 17.03
CA ILE A 188 -12.70 5.26 16.84
C ILE A 188 -12.47 4.29 18.01
N ALA A 189 -11.22 4.15 18.48
CA ALA A 189 -10.93 3.35 19.66
C ALA A 189 -11.70 3.87 20.90
N LYS A 190 -11.66 5.18 21.16
CA LYS A 190 -12.38 5.80 22.29
C LYS A 190 -13.89 5.64 22.19
N GLU A 191 -14.47 5.97 21.04
CA GLU A 191 -15.93 6.07 20.86
C GLU A 191 -16.59 4.71 20.62
N LYS A 192 -15.96 3.82 19.84
CA LYS A 192 -16.57 2.54 19.45
C LYS A 192 -16.16 1.38 20.33
N SER A 193 -14.90 1.33 20.75
CA SER A 193 -14.42 0.23 21.60
C SER A 193 -14.54 0.52 23.10
N LEU A 194 -14.85 1.77 23.48
CA LEU A 194 -14.97 2.25 24.87
C LEU A 194 -13.72 1.89 25.71
N LYS A 195 -12.55 1.83 25.06
CA LYS A 195 -11.29 1.48 25.70
C LYS A 195 -10.49 2.71 26.04
N GLU A 196 -9.78 2.61 27.14
CA GLU A 196 -8.76 3.57 27.53
C GLU A 196 -7.70 3.62 26.41
N THR A 197 -7.64 4.75 25.70
CA THR A 197 -6.87 4.89 24.46
C THR A 197 -5.89 6.04 24.58
N TYR A 198 -4.62 5.74 24.33
CA TYR A 198 -3.51 6.67 24.33
C TYR A 198 -2.93 6.81 22.92
N MET A 199 -2.71 8.04 22.51
CA MET A 199 -1.99 8.36 21.28
C MET A 199 -0.56 8.67 21.69
N ILE A 200 0.40 7.97 21.10
CA ILE A 200 1.83 8.06 21.44
C ILE A 200 2.64 8.20 20.16
N GLU A 201 3.75 8.91 20.19
CA GLU A 201 4.67 9.01 19.05
C GLU A 201 5.70 7.88 19.10
N SER A 202 6.08 7.44 20.30
CA SER A 202 7.02 6.36 20.51
C SER A 202 6.82 5.63 21.84
N VAL A 203 7.61 4.57 22.06
CA VAL A 203 7.69 3.87 23.35
C VAL A 203 8.02 4.79 24.54
N HIS A 204 8.70 5.92 24.30
CA HIS A 204 9.07 6.86 25.34
C HIS A 204 7.87 7.55 25.97
N ASP A 205 6.76 7.67 25.25
CA ASP A 205 5.54 8.34 25.72
C ASP A 205 4.67 7.44 26.61
N ILE A 206 5.01 6.15 26.74
CA ILE A 206 4.28 5.22 27.62
C ILE A 206 4.61 5.55 29.07
N ASP A 207 3.64 6.07 29.82
CA ASP A 207 3.74 6.15 31.27
C ASP A 207 3.47 4.76 31.88
N ILE A 208 4.43 4.29 32.67
CA ILE A 208 4.43 2.95 33.30
C ILE A 208 3.22 2.80 34.23
N GLU A 209 2.78 3.87 34.89
CA GLU A 209 1.62 3.81 35.78
C GLU A 209 0.32 3.49 35.03
N LEU A 210 0.24 3.80 33.73
CA LEU A 210 -0.90 3.44 32.88
C LEU A 210 -1.02 1.93 32.65
N LEU A 211 0.09 1.20 32.79
CA LEU A 211 0.15 -0.25 32.60
C LEU A 211 -0.25 -1.02 33.86
N LYS A 212 -0.42 -0.33 35.00
CA LYS A 212 -0.77 -0.96 36.27
C LYS A 212 -2.10 -1.70 36.17
N ASN A 213 -2.10 -2.97 36.57
CA ASN A 213 -3.26 -3.88 36.51
C ASN A 213 -3.82 -4.13 35.09
N LYS A 214 -3.09 -3.76 34.03
CA LYS A 214 -3.44 -4.07 32.64
C LYS A 214 -2.75 -5.37 32.23
N LYS A 215 -3.45 -6.23 31.50
CA LYS A 215 -2.94 -7.52 31.01
C LYS A 215 -2.86 -7.58 29.50
N ILE A 216 -3.81 -6.96 28.80
CA ILE A 216 -3.89 -7.03 27.34
C ILE A 216 -3.90 -5.61 26.77
N ALA A 217 -2.87 -5.30 25.99
CA ALA A 217 -2.77 -4.05 25.24
C ALA A 217 -3.02 -4.30 23.75
N ALA A 218 -3.85 -3.47 23.11
CA ALA A 218 -3.93 -3.41 21.66
C ALA A 218 -3.02 -2.29 21.15
N VAL A 219 -2.20 -2.58 20.15
CA VAL A 219 -1.32 -1.59 19.51
C VAL A 219 -1.71 -1.49 18.04
N SER A 220 -1.93 -0.27 17.58
CA SER A 220 -2.08 0.06 16.16
C SER A 220 -1.34 1.35 15.88
N SER A 221 -1.21 1.71 14.61
CA SER A 221 -0.55 2.93 14.22
C SER A 221 -1.24 3.65 13.07
N GLY A 222 -0.99 4.95 12.97
CA GLY A 222 -1.37 5.73 11.81
C GLY A 222 -0.73 5.15 10.54
N ALA A 223 -1.38 5.32 9.39
CA ALA A 223 -0.80 4.87 8.12
C ALA A 223 0.59 5.50 7.89
N SER A 224 0.80 6.74 8.35
CA SER A 224 2.04 7.52 8.26
C SER A 224 3.16 7.07 9.20
N THR A 225 2.88 6.15 10.11
CA THR A 225 3.80 5.86 11.21
C THR A 225 4.75 4.73 10.80
N PRO A 226 6.08 4.93 10.88
CA PRO A 226 7.06 3.88 10.65
C PRO A 226 6.74 2.61 11.45
N THR A 227 6.77 1.45 10.78
CA THR A 227 6.54 0.15 11.42
C THR A 227 7.52 -0.08 12.57
N TYR A 228 8.74 0.44 12.46
CA TYR A 228 9.76 0.41 13.52
C TYR A 228 9.22 0.94 14.86
N LEU A 229 8.59 2.12 14.87
CA LEU A 229 8.04 2.72 16.09
C LEU A 229 6.93 1.87 16.70
N THR A 230 6.09 1.28 15.85
CA THR A 230 5.01 0.39 16.29
C THR A 230 5.58 -0.88 16.92
N ASN A 231 6.61 -1.48 16.31
CA ASN A 231 7.26 -2.68 16.83
C ASN A 231 7.98 -2.42 18.15
N GLN A 232 8.65 -1.27 18.33
CA GLN A 232 9.28 -0.92 19.60
C GLN A 232 8.27 -0.85 20.76
N VAL A 233 7.07 -0.32 20.50
CA VAL A 233 5.98 -0.33 21.49
C VAL A 233 5.55 -1.76 21.82
N ILE A 234 5.36 -2.61 20.80
CA ILE A 234 4.96 -4.01 21.00
C ILE A 234 6.02 -4.80 21.77
N GLU A 235 7.29 -4.68 21.39
CA GLU A 235 8.43 -5.33 22.05
C GLU A 235 8.53 -4.92 23.51
N TYR A 236 8.42 -3.62 23.80
CA TYR A 236 8.42 -3.11 25.17
C TYR A 236 7.25 -3.67 26.00
N LEU A 237 6.03 -3.65 25.47
CA LEU A 237 4.86 -4.18 26.18
C LEU A 237 4.96 -5.69 26.43
N ASN A 238 5.60 -6.46 25.54
CA ASN A 238 5.80 -7.90 25.72
C ASN A 238 6.81 -8.24 26.82
N GLN A 239 7.87 -7.44 26.98
CA GLN A 239 8.86 -7.66 28.04
C GLN A 239 8.45 -7.07 29.39
N PHE A 240 7.48 -6.15 29.40
CA PHE A 240 7.12 -5.39 30.59
C PHE A 240 6.40 -6.25 31.65
N ASP A 241 6.91 -6.20 32.88
CA ASP A 241 6.26 -6.74 34.07
C ASP A 241 6.25 -5.67 35.17
N TYR A 242 5.05 -5.22 35.56
CA TYR A 242 4.86 -4.20 36.62
C TYR A 242 5.47 -4.62 37.98
N GLN A 243 5.71 -5.91 38.22
CA GLN A 243 6.36 -6.39 39.45
C GLN A 243 7.89 -6.43 39.37
N ASP A 244 8.47 -6.37 38.16
CA ASP A 244 9.92 -6.40 37.94
C ASP A 244 10.41 -5.09 37.30
N HIS A 245 11.00 -4.24 38.14
CA HIS A 245 11.54 -2.94 37.73
C HIS A 245 12.65 -3.04 36.69
N ASN A 246 13.31 -4.20 36.53
CA ASN A 246 14.33 -4.38 35.51
C ASN A 246 13.73 -4.37 34.09
N THR A 247 12.44 -4.67 33.96
CA THR A 247 11.72 -4.69 32.68
C THR A 247 11.28 -3.29 32.21
N TYR A 248 11.47 -2.26 33.04
CA TYR A 248 10.98 -0.91 32.77
C TYR A 248 11.83 -0.18 31.72
N GLN A 249 13.02 -0.70 31.41
CA GLN A 249 13.94 -0.09 30.46
C GLN A 249 13.32 0.00 29.07
N LYS A 250 13.24 1.22 28.56
CA LYS A 250 12.79 1.51 27.20
C LYS A 250 14.00 1.44 26.26
N PRO A 251 13.82 0.91 25.04
CA PRO A 251 14.89 0.83 24.07
C PRO A 251 15.23 2.23 23.53
N GLU A 252 16.50 2.45 23.18
CA GLU A 252 16.89 3.63 22.42
C GLU A 252 16.27 3.60 21.01
N LEU A 253 15.86 4.77 20.51
CA LEU A 253 15.30 4.87 19.18
C LEU A 253 16.40 5.08 18.13
N ASP A 254 16.49 4.15 17.18
CA ASP A 254 17.30 4.29 15.98
C ASP A 254 16.65 5.30 15.02
N MET A 255 17.12 6.54 15.04
CA MET A 255 16.60 7.62 14.20
C MET A 255 16.69 7.30 12.71
N SER A 256 17.63 6.44 12.27
CA SER A 256 17.75 6.07 10.86
C SER A 256 16.57 5.22 10.35
N LYS A 257 15.79 4.62 11.25
CA LYS A 257 14.61 3.80 10.93
C LYS A 257 13.29 4.58 11.05
N ILE A 258 13.37 5.85 11.44
CA ILE A 258 12.22 6.74 11.63
C ILE A 258 12.08 7.72 10.45
N ILE A 259 13.19 7.98 9.74
CA ILE A 259 13.29 8.91 8.60
C ILE A 259 13.03 8.20 7.27
#